data_AF-A0A2S8FKM7-F1
#
_entry.id   AF-A0A2S8FKM7-F1
#
_cell.length_a   1.000
_cell.length_b   1.000
_cell.length_c   1.000
_cell.angle_alpha   90.00
_cell.angle_beta   90.00
_cell.angle_gamma   90.00
#
_symmetry.space_group_name_H-M   'P 1'
#
loop_
_entity.id
_entity.type
_entity.pdbx_description
1 polymer ?
#
loop_
_entity_poly.entity_id
_entity_poly.type
_entity_poly.pdbx_seq_one_letter_code
_entity_poly.pdbx_strand_id
1 'polypeptide(L)'
;MFRKTNTAASWGFAFSLSWFVIGFPAMAGAEELSSDETAQMHAMAARIDELILAKLNTEKTPPAPLASDGEFVRRAYLDLVGSIPSVAQTRAYLEEASPDKREKLIAQLLKSPAHPTHLANTWRALVLEPTDDPASLQNEQGLQQWLRGKFSENVRYDRLVEAFLTATQGNDGPGYFYAAQELKPELLAAETSRIFLGLQLECAQCHDHPFDRWKQRDFWGVAAFFAQLERPNNDNNLGLGRFDIVDRSSGEVTIPETEEVVKPSFPGTDADYASFGGTRRQQLAIWMVSRDNPFMPRRAVNWAWAHMMGRGIVHPADDMSPQNLPSHPELLDELTTYFVKSGFDMRLLLQTIAITDTYARSSEAVSESEAPPELFARMAVKSLTPEQLYDALLKVGLLRTGVEANLNDGMRVQFVARMRTSGKDRTTFDTGMPQALALMNGPPVSTATSPETSGLLKAMSAPFLSDEQRLNVVFLAAYSREPNQQELARYQEFLKSASPSEKSKALGDVLWVLANSAEFMLNH
;
A
#
# COMPACT_ATOMS: atom_id res chain seq x y z
N MET A 1 56.02 37.23 -61.81
CA MET A 1 57.40 36.79 -61.50
C MET A 1 57.62 37.02 -60.01
N PHE A 2 58.11 36.02 -59.26
CA PHE A 2 58.38 36.02 -57.79
C PHE A 2 57.14 36.26 -56.87
N ARG A 3 56.75 35.35 -55.94
CA ARG A 3 57.38 34.90 -54.67
C ARG A 3 57.65 36.09 -53.72
N LYS A 4 57.32 36.11 -52.42
CA LYS A 4 56.87 35.14 -51.37
C LYS A 4 56.20 35.99 -50.22
N THR A 5 55.51 35.54 -49.16
CA THR A 5 55.21 34.22 -48.52
C THR A 5 53.84 34.27 -47.78
N ASN A 6 53.44 33.21 -47.08
CA ASN A 6 52.26 33.10 -46.20
C ASN A 6 52.44 33.76 -44.82
N THR A 7 51.32 34.14 -44.18
CA THR A 7 50.87 33.53 -42.89
C THR A 7 49.35 33.68 -42.76
N ALA A 8 48.67 32.63 -42.26
CA ALA A 8 47.22 32.63 -42.06
C ALA A 8 46.85 33.05 -40.63
N ALA A 9 45.68 33.68 -40.46
CA ALA A 9 45.09 33.98 -39.16
C ALA A 9 43.65 33.43 -39.10
N SER A 10 43.47 32.30 -38.44
CA SER A 10 42.16 31.69 -38.17
C SER A 10 41.51 32.34 -36.95
N TRP A 11 40.27 32.82 -37.09
CA TRP A 11 39.50 33.37 -35.98
C TRP A 11 38.88 32.24 -35.14
N GLY A 12 39.42 32.02 -33.94
CA GLY A 12 38.85 31.10 -32.96
C GLY A 12 37.93 31.83 -31.99
N PHE A 13 36.64 31.49 -31.97
CA PHE A 13 35.72 31.93 -30.92
C PHE A 13 36.00 31.15 -29.63
N ALA A 14 36.39 31.86 -28.57
CA ALA A 14 36.60 31.26 -27.25
C ALA A 14 35.25 31.14 -26.50
N PHE A 15 34.69 29.93 -26.45
CA PHE A 15 33.67 29.58 -25.46
C PHE A 15 34.36 29.10 -24.18
N SER A 16 34.22 29.86 -23.10
CA SER A 16 34.67 29.45 -21.77
C SER A 16 33.74 28.36 -21.23
N LEU A 17 34.21 27.11 -21.19
CA LEU A 17 33.54 26.04 -20.46
C LEU A 17 33.66 26.28 -18.95
N SER A 18 32.68 26.96 -18.37
CA SER A 18 32.43 26.93 -16.93
C SER A 18 31.78 25.59 -16.59
N TRP A 19 32.55 24.67 -16.00
CA TRP A 19 32.01 23.42 -15.45
C TRP A 19 31.12 23.72 -14.23
N PHE A 20 29.82 23.91 -14.47
CA PHE A 20 28.82 23.73 -13.43
C PHE A 20 28.72 22.24 -13.11
N VAL A 21 29.44 21.81 -12.08
CA VAL A 21 29.13 20.57 -11.37
C VAL A 21 27.77 20.80 -10.71
N ILE A 22 26.70 20.40 -11.41
CA ILE A 22 25.38 20.28 -10.80
C ILE A 22 25.50 19.11 -9.82
N GLY A 23 25.79 19.43 -8.57
CA GLY A 23 25.67 18.48 -7.48
C GLY A 23 24.21 18.08 -7.40
N PHE A 24 23.90 16.88 -7.89
CA PHE A 24 22.66 16.21 -7.50
C PHE A 24 22.67 16.19 -5.96
N PRO A 25 21.58 16.62 -5.27
CA PRO A 25 21.47 16.33 -3.86
C PRO A 25 21.57 14.83 -3.73
N ALA A 26 22.50 14.35 -2.90
CA ALA A 26 22.58 12.94 -2.58
C ALA A 26 21.21 12.56 -2.02
N MET A 27 20.47 11.72 -2.73
CA MET A 27 19.33 11.05 -2.10
C MET A 27 19.90 10.35 -0.88
N ALA A 28 19.38 10.68 0.30
CA ALA A 28 19.76 10.00 1.52
C ALA A 28 19.47 8.52 1.29
N GLY A 29 20.54 7.74 1.13
CA GLY A 29 20.42 6.29 0.98
C GLY A 29 19.74 5.79 2.25
N ALA A 30 18.72 4.94 2.09
CA ALA A 30 18.16 4.25 3.25
C ALA A 30 19.31 3.55 3.98
N GLU A 31 19.58 3.99 5.21
CA GLU A 31 20.66 3.44 6.03
C GLU A 31 20.48 1.92 6.13
N GLU A 32 21.59 1.19 6.03
CA GLU A 32 21.53 -0.26 6.22
C GLU A 32 21.32 -0.53 7.71
N LEU A 33 20.43 -1.47 8.02
CA LEU A 33 20.17 -1.90 9.39
C LEU A 33 21.50 -2.27 10.06
N SER A 34 21.68 -1.81 11.29
CA SER A 34 22.82 -2.24 12.11
C SER A 34 22.77 -3.76 12.35
N SER A 35 23.90 -4.33 12.79
CA SER A 35 23.96 -5.73 13.23
C SER A 35 22.90 -6.06 14.27
N ASP A 36 22.65 -5.11 15.18
CA ASP A 36 21.78 -5.29 16.34
C ASP A 36 20.30 -5.19 15.95
N GLU A 37 19.96 -4.29 15.01
CA GLU A 37 18.62 -4.22 14.42
C GLU A 37 18.33 -5.45 13.56
N THR A 38 19.30 -5.93 12.78
CA THR A 38 19.17 -7.15 11.98
C THR A 38 18.95 -8.38 12.88
N ALA A 39 19.73 -8.51 13.96
CA ALA A 39 19.56 -9.58 14.94
C ALA A 39 18.20 -9.52 15.66
N GLN A 40 17.72 -8.31 16.01
CA GLN A 40 16.40 -8.11 16.61
C GLN A 40 15.26 -8.43 15.63
N MET A 41 15.41 -8.08 14.35
CA MET A 41 14.47 -8.42 13.28
C MET A 41 14.37 -9.95 13.10
N HIS A 42 15.50 -10.65 12.99
CA HIS A 42 15.53 -12.11 12.89
C HIS A 42 14.94 -12.80 14.13
N ALA A 43 15.27 -12.32 15.33
CA ALA A 43 14.71 -12.85 16.57
C ALA A 43 13.19 -12.65 16.65
N MET A 44 12.69 -11.49 16.23
CA MET A 44 11.25 -11.21 16.19
C MET A 44 10.54 -12.04 15.13
N ALA A 45 11.10 -12.21 13.93
CA ALA A 45 10.54 -13.06 12.89
C ALA A 45 10.42 -14.53 13.35
N ALA A 46 11.48 -15.09 13.94
CA ALA A 46 11.44 -16.44 14.51
C ALA A 46 10.39 -16.58 15.64
N ARG A 47 10.20 -15.53 16.44
CA ARG A 47 9.19 -15.46 17.50
C ARG A 47 7.75 -15.38 16.96
N ILE A 48 7.53 -14.68 15.85
CA ILE A 48 6.24 -14.72 15.13
C ILE A 48 5.93 -16.17 14.73
N ASP A 49 6.87 -16.85 14.07
CA ASP A 49 6.66 -18.22 13.60
C ASP A 49 6.45 -19.22 14.75
N GLU A 50 7.18 -19.07 15.86
CA GLU A 50 6.96 -19.85 17.08
C GLU A 50 5.53 -19.71 17.61
N LEU A 51 5.04 -18.48 17.78
CA LEU A 51 3.71 -18.21 18.35
C LEU A 51 2.57 -18.70 17.43
N ILE A 52 2.72 -18.52 16.12
CA ILE A 52 1.76 -19.01 15.12
C ILE A 52 1.73 -20.55 15.13
N LEU A 53 2.90 -21.21 15.12
CA LEU A 53 2.98 -22.68 15.18
C LEU A 53 2.45 -23.24 16.51
N ALA A 54 2.69 -22.56 17.63
CA ALA A 54 2.15 -22.95 18.94
C ALA A 54 0.60 -22.92 18.96
N LYS A 55 0.00 -21.88 18.38
CA LYS A 55 -1.46 -21.79 18.21
C LYS A 55 -2.00 -22.87 17.27
N LEU A 56 -1.39 -23.06 16.09
CA LEU A 56 -1.76 -24.09 15.13
C LEU A 56 -1.70 -25.51 15.71
N ASN A 57 -0.65 -25.83 16.48
CA ASN A 57 -0.52 -27.10 17.19
C ASN A 57 -1.61 -27.29 18.25
N THR A 58 -1.98 -26.22 18.97
CA THR A 58 -3.06 -26.24 19.97
C THR A 58 -4.42 -26.52 19.32
N GLU A 59 -4.71 -25.85 18.20
CA GLU A 59 -5.92 -26.06 17.39
C GLU A 59 -5.84 -27.27 16.44
N LYS A 60 -4.76 -28.07 16.53
CA LYS A 60 -4.51 -29.28 15.71
C LYS A 60 -4.64 -29.06 14.19
N THR A 61 -4.32 -27.85 13.75
CA THR A 61 -4.44 -27.41 12.36
C THR A 61 -3.06 -27.44 11.71
N PRO A 62 -2.82 -28.26 10.68
CA PRO A 62 -1.51 -28.30 10.02
C PRO A 62 -1.25 -27.00 9.24
N PRO A 63 -0.04 -26.42 9.32
CA PRO A 63 0.34 -25.30 8.45
C PRO A 63 0.47 -25.76 7.00
N ALA A 64 0.19 -24.86 6.07
CA ALA A 64 0.53 -25.03 4.66
C ALA A 64 2.05 -25.13 4.44
N PRO A 65 2.50 -25.89 3.43
CA PRO A 65 3.90 -25.90 3.04
C PRO A 65 4.35 -24.49 2.63
N LEU A 66 5.66 -24.27 2.58
CA LEU A 66 6.20 -23.04 2.00
C LEU A 66 5.75 -22.89 0.53
N ALA A 67 5.38 -21.66 0.18
CA ALA A 67 5.02 -21.26 -1.17
C ALA A 67 6.13 -21.63 -2.17
N SER A 68 5.73 -21.91 -3.41
CA SER A 68 6.69 -22.05 -4.51
C SER A 68 7.44 -20.73 -4.73
N ASP A 69 8.62 -20.77 -5.35
CA ASP A 69 9.38 -19.54 -5.61
C ASP A 69 8.66 -18.57 -6.56
N GLY A 70 7.85 -19.07 -7.49
CA GLY A 70 7.02 -18.24 -8.38
C GLY A 70 5.85 -17.55 -7.67
N GLU A 71 5.19 -18.27 -6.77
CA GLU A 71 4.15 -17.75 -5.86
C GLU A 71 4.75 -16.69 -4.92
N PHE A 72 5.85 -17.01 -4.24
CA PHE A 72 6.51 -16.11 -3.30
C PHE A 72 7.01 -14.82 -3.97
N VAL A 73 7.68 -14.90 -5.13
CA VAL A 73 8.17 -13.69 -5.82
C VAL A 73 7.00 -12.82 -6.29
N ARG A 74 5.92 -13.42 -6.81
CA ARG A 74 4.71 -12.68 -7.18
C ARG A 74 4.14 -11.93 -5.98
N ARG A 75 3.97 -12.63 -4.86
CA ARG A 75 3.38 -12.12 -3.63
C ARG A 75 4.19 -10.98 -3.02
N ALA A 76 5.49 -11.18 -2.82
CA ALA A 76 6.39 -10.15 -2.29
C ALA A 76 6.37 -8.87 -3.15
N TYR A 77 6.35 -9.01 -4.47
CA TYR A 77 6.23 -7.86 -5.38
C TYR A 77 4.88 -7.14 -5.25
N LEU A 78 3.77 -7.88 -5.11
CA LEU A 78 2.44 -7.29 -4.97
C LEU A 78 2.26 -6.58 -3.61
N ASP A 79 2.69 -7.18 -2.51
CA ASP A 79 2.49 -6.64 -1.15
C ASP A 79 3.48 -5.53 -0.77
N LEU A 80 4.72 -5.58 -1.28
CA LEU A 80 5.76 -4.60 -0.94
C LEU A 80 5.84 -3.46 -1.95
N VAL A 81 5.61 -3.70 -3.24
CA VAL A 81 5.77 -2.67 -4.31
C VAL A 81 4.56 -2.50 -5.23
N GLY A 82 3.42 -3.13 -4.93
CA GLY A 82 2.15 -2.85 -5.59
C GLY A 82 2.05 -3.27 -7.06
N SER A 83 3.00 -4.03 -7.58
CA SER A 83 2.99 -4.49 -8.97
C SER A 83 3.76 -5.80 -9.13
N ILE A 84 3.29 -6.67 -10.03
CA ILE A 84 3.95 -7.96 -10.36
C ILE A 84 5.41 -7.77 -10.81
N PRO A 85 6.32 -8.75 -10.69
CA PRO A 85 7.66 -8.66 -11.27
C PRO A 85 7.62 -8.62 -12.81
N SER A 86 8.65 -8.08 -13.45
CA SER A 86 8.87 -8.31 -14.89
C SER A 86 9.48 -9.69 -15.14
N VAL A 87 9.33 -10.25 -16.34
CA VAL A 87 9.89 -11.56 -16.73
C VAL A 87 11.38 -11.71 -16.38
N ALA A 88 12.17 -10.63 -16.55
CA ALA A 88 13.59 -10.62 -16.22
C ALA A 88 13.84 -10.68 -14.70
N GLN A 89 13.03 -9.95 -13.91
CA GLN A 89 13.11 -10.00 -12.45
C GLN A 89 12.68 -11.36 -11.90
N THR A 90 11.60 -11.94 -12.45
CA THR A 90 11.16 -13.30 -12.12
C THR A 90 12.27 -14.32 -12.37
N ARG A 91 12.84 -14.34 -13.59
CA ARG A 91 13.92 -15.29 -13.92
C ARG A 91 15.14 -15.13 -13.03
N ALA A 92 15.61 -13.90 -12.79
CA ALA A 92 16.74 -13.66 -11.91
C ALA A 92 16.51 -14.22 -10.48
N TYR A 93 15.28 -14.15 -9.96
CA TYR A 93 14.94 -14.74 -8.64
C TYR A 93 14.77 -16.27 -8.68
N LEU A 94 14.23 -16.83 -9.76
CA LEU A 94 14.10 -18.28 -9.95
C LEU A 94 15.48 -18.96 -10.14
N GLU A 95 16.41 -18.29 -10.82
CA GLU A 95 17.79 -18.75 -11.06
C GLU A 95 18.72 -18.53 -9.84
N GLU A 96 18.32 -17.67 -8.89
CA GLU A 96 19.07 -17.44 -7.65
C GLU A 96 18.98 -18.68 -6.73
N ALA A 97 20.15 -19.14 -6.27
CA ALA A 97 20.33 -20.39 -5.54
C ALA A 97 20.74 -20.18 -4.06
N SER A 98 20.98 -18.94 -3.63
CA SER A 98 21.36 -18.65 -2.24
C SER A 98 20.19 -18.86 -1.26
N PRO A 99 20.46 -19.41 -0.06
CA PRO A 99 19.41 -19.80 0.90
C PRO A 99 18.64 -18.60 1.46
N ASP A 100 19.27 -17.43 1.48
CA ASP A 100 18.75 -16.14 1.94
C ASP A 100 18.06 -15.32 0.81
N LYS A 101 17.79 -15.92 -0.36
CA LYS A 101 17.25 -15.18 -1.52
C LYS A 101 15.90 -14.50 -1.27
N ARG A 102 15.06 -15.07 -0.40
CA ARG A 102 13.77 -14.47 -0.01
C ARG A 102 14.00 -13.16 0.75
N GLU A 103 14.89 -13.16 1.72
CA GLU A 103 15.26 -11.97 2.49
C GLU A 103 15.96 -10.91 1.62
N LYS A 104 16.90 -11.32 0.75
CA LYS A 104 17.51 -10.43 -0.25
C LYS A 104 16.48 -9.75 -1.15
N LEU A 105 15.50 -10.50 -1.65
CA LEU A 105 14.41 -9.96 -2.47
C LEU A 105 13.59 -8.93 -1.67
N ILE A 106 13.19 -9.25 -0.44
CA ILE A 106 12.42 -8.35 0.43
C ILE A 106 13.19 -7.04 0.67
N ALA A 107 14.47 -7.14 1.06
CA ALA A 107 15.32 -5.97 1.29
C ALA A 107 15.49 -5.11 0.02
N GLN A 108 15.63 -5.74 -1.16
CA GLN A 108 15.66 -5.04 -2.44
C GLN A 108 14.33 -4.34 -2.76
N LEU A 109 13.19 -4.99 -2.50
CA LEU A 109 11.87 -4.44 -2.75
C LEU A 109 11.57 -3.24 -1.84
N LEU A 110 11.88 -3.33 -0.55
CA LEU A 110 11.69 -2.22 0.41
C LEU A 110 12.59 -1.01 0.12
N LYS A 111 13.79 -1.23 -0.45
CA LYS A 111 14.70 -0.17 -0.95
C LYS A 111 14.28 0.39 -2.32
N SER A 112 13.29 -0.17 -3.01
CA SER A 112 12.82 0.28 -4.33
C SER A 112 11.96 1.54 -4.25
N PRO A 113 12.05 2.51 -5.19
CA PRO A 113 11.14 3.67 -5.24
C PRO A 113 9.66 3.31 -5.47
N ALA A 114 9.38 2.06 -5.89
CA ALA A 114 8.02 1.56 -5.98
C ALA A 114 7.38 1.26 -4.61
N HIS A 115 8.17 0.90 -3.58
CA HIS A 115 7.66 0.62 -2.23
C HIS A 115 6.95 1.82 -1.59
N PRO A 116 7.57 3.01 -1.44
CA PRO A 116 6.88 4.16 -0.86
C PRO A 116 5.70 4.65 -1.71
N THR A 117 5.70 4.37 -3.02
CA THR A 117 4.55 4.64 -3.89
C THR A 117 3.38 3.70 -3.57
N HIS A 118 3.63 2.40 -3.42
CA HIS A 118 2.59 1.45 -3.03
C HIS A 118 2.04 1.74 -1.64
N LEU A 119 2.91 2.00 -0.66
CA LEU A 119 2.53 2.33 0.70
C LEU A 119 1.71 3.64 0.76
N ALA A 120 2.06 4.64 -0.06
CA ALA A 120 1.26 5.85 -0.20
C ALA A 120 -0.14 5.57 -0.77
N ASN A 121 -0.28 4.68 -1.76
CA ASN A 121 -1.57 4.34 -2.35
C ASN A 121 -2.51 3.68 -1.31
N THR A 122 -1.98 2.80 -0.46
CA THR A 122 -2.77 2.11 0.58
C THR A 122 -3.14 3.05 1.73
N TRP A 123 -2.20 3.88 2.20
CA TRP A 123 -2.49 4.90 3.23
C TRP A 123 -3.47 5.96 2.76
N ARG A 124 -3.37 6.43 1.50
CA ARG A 124 -4.34 7.37 0.91
C ARG A 124 -5.76 6.79 0.93
N ALA A 125 -5.93 5.49 0.64
CA ALA A 125 -7.24 4.84 0.64
C ALA A 125 -7.77 4.50 2.05
N LEU A 126 -6.91 4.56 3.09
CA LEU A 126 -7.31 4.44 4.49
C LEU A 126 -7.81 5.77 5.07
N VAL A 127 -7.21 6.88 4.61
CA VAL A 127 -7.41 8.26 5.12
C VAL A 127 -8.48 9.03 4.35
N LEU A 128 -8.64 8.76 3.05
CA LEU A 128 -9.66 9.37 2.19
C LEU A 128 -10.50 8.29 1.54
N GLU A 129 -11.82 8.47 1.54
CA GLU A 129 -12.73 7.59 0.81
C GLU A 129 -12.47 7.70 -0.71
N PRO A 130 -12.38 6.57 -1.44
CA PRO A 130 -12.15 6.60 -2.88
C PRO A 130 -13.29 7.29 -3.63
N THR A 131 -12.96 8.29 -4.46
CA THR A 131 -13.96 9.16 -5.13
C THR A 131 -13.80 9.21 -6.64
N ASP A 132 -14.90 9.48 -7.35
CA ASP A 132 -14.92 9.76 -8.79
C ASP A 132 -15.05 11.27 -9.09
N ASP A 133 -15.23 12.11 -8.06
CA ASP A 133 -15.32 13.57 -8.19
C ASP A 133 -13.95 14.19 -8.58
N PRO A 134 -13.85 14.99 -9.67
CA PRO A 134 -12.57 15.56 -10.12
C PRO A 134 -11.83 16.43 -9.10
N ALA A 135 -12.53 17.18 -8.24
CA ALA A 135 -11.88 18.00 -7.22
C ALA A 135 -11.28 17.13 -6.11
N SER A 136 -12.05 16.14 -5.65
CA SER A 136 -11.66 15.21 -4.60
C SER A 136 -10.57 14.22 -5.07
N LEU A 137 -10.57 13.83 -6.35
CA LEU A 137 -9.46 13.09 -6.98
C LEU A 137 -8.13 13.87 -6.93
N GLN A 138 -8.18 15.20 -7.08
CA GLN A 138 -6.98 16.04 -6.95
C GLN A 138 -6.42 16.04 -5.52
N ASN A 139 -7.30 15.86 -4.51
CA ASN A 139 -6.93 15.77 -3.11
C ASN A 139 -6.37 14.37 -2.77
N GLU A 140 -6.94 13.29 -3.33
CA GLU A 140 -6.32 11.95 -3.31
C GLU A 140 -4.87 11.99 -3.84
N GLN A 141 -4.65 12.60 -5.01
CA GLN A 141 -3.33 12.72 -5.63
C GLN A 141 -2.34 13.53 -4.78
N GLY A 142 -2.80 14.65 -4.20
CA GLY A 142 -1.98 15.49 -3.33
C GLY A 142 -1.54 14.76 -2.05
N LEU A 143 -2.46 14.08 -1.38
CA LEU A 143 -2.15 13.27 -0.20
C LEU A 143 -1.20 12.10 -0.54
N GLN A 144 -1.45 11.39 -1.64
CA GLN A 144 -0.60 10.30 -2.11
C GLN A 144 0.84 10.79 -2.41
N GLN A 145 0.99 11.97 -3.03
CA GLN A 145 2.30 12.55 -3.32
C GLN A 145 3.08 12.87 -2.03
N TRP A 146 2.42 13.44 -1.02
CA TRP A 146 3.05 13.73 0.27
C TRP A 146 3.42 12.45 1.04
N LEU A 147 2.50 11.50 1.14
CA LEU A 147 2.73 10.20 1.77
C LEU A 147 3.92 9.49 1.13
N ARG A 148 4.02 9.49 -0.21
CA ARG A 148 5.17 8.91 -0.93
C ARG A 148 6.49 9.58 -0.54
N GLY A 149 6.50 10.89 -0.33
CA GLY A 149 7.68 11.60 0.19
C GLY A 149 8.08 11.09 1.57
N LYS A 150 7.13 11.07 2.51
CA LYS A 150 7.35 10.60 3.89
C LYS A 150 7.81 9.15 3.96
N PHE A 151 7.23 8.26 3.17
CA PHE A 151 7.64 6.85 3.11
C PHE A 151 8.97 6.64 2.38
N SER A 152 9.34 7.50 1.42
CA SER A 152 10.66 7.46 0.78
C SER A 152 11.76 7.83 1.78
N GLU A 153 11.51 8.89 2.57
CA GLU A 153 12.38 9.38 3.67
C GLU A 153 12.44 8.43 4.89
N ASN A 154 11.63 7.36 4.90
CA ASN A 154 11.42 6.48 6.07
C ASN A 154 11.00 7.24 7.35
N VAL A 155 10.14 8.25 7.20
CA VAL A 155 9.65 9.03 8.35
C VAL A 155 8.97 8.09 9.34
N ARG A 156 9.49 8.11 10.58
CA ARG A 156 8.98 7.33 11.71
C ARG A 156 7.48 7.54 11.88
N TYR A 157 6.74 6.47 12.15
CA TYR A 157 5.28 6.50 12.12
C TYR A 157 4.68 7.46 13.16
N ASP A 158 5.30 7.61 14.33
CA ASP A 158 4.91 8.63 15.33
C ASP A 158 4.95 10.06 14.76
N ARG A 159 5.99 10.39 13.98
CA ARG A 159 6.11 11.68 13.29
C ARG A 159 5.16 11.85 12.12
N LEU A 160 4.74 10.75 11.49
CA LEU A 160 3.67 10.77 10.48
C LEU A 160 2.32 11.13 11.11
N VAL A 161 1.97 10.50 12.24
CA VAL A 161 0.73 10.77 13.00
C VAL A 161 0.72 12.19 13.56
N GLU A 162 1.84 12.65 14.14
CA GLU A 162 2.00 14.04 14.60
C GLU A 162 1.75 15.04 13.45
N ALA A 163 2.37 14.82 12.29
CA ALA A 163 2.21 15.69 11.12
C ALA A 163 0.77 15.70 10.58
N PHE A 164 0.03 14.60 10.69
CA PHE A 164 -1.41 14.59 10.41
C PHE A 164 -2.19 15.47 11.39
N LEU A 165 -1.96 15.34 12.70
CA LEU A 165 -2.74 16.04 13.73
C LEU A 165 -2.41 17.54 13.84
N THR A 166 -1.17 17.94 13.56
CA THR A 166 -0.71 19.33 13.71
C THR A 166 -0.63 20.09 12.38
N ALA A 167 -1.31 19.61 11.32
CA ALA A 167 -1.32 20.26 10.01
C ALA A 167 -1.79 21.72 10.09
N THR A 168 -1.18 22.60 9.30
CA THR A 168 -1.57 24.03 9.23
C THR A 168 -1.75 24.55 7.80
N GLN A 169 -1.24 23.84 6.79
CA GLN A 169 -1.35 24.23 5.39
C GLN A 169 -2.42 23.41 4.69
N GLY A 170 -3.26 24.03 3.86
CA GLY A 170 -4.36 23.32 3.19
C GLY A 170 -3.95 22.39 2.06
N ASN A 171 -2.72 22.52 1.57
CA ASN A 171 -2.22 21.86 0.36
C ASN A 171 -1.02 20.94 0.63
N ASP A 172 -0.70 20.67 1.90
CA ASP A 172 0.52 19.97 2.33
C ASP A 172 0.41 18.44 2.42
N GLY A 173 -0.75 17.85 2.10
CA GLY A 173 -1.01 16.43 2.32
C GLY A 173 -2.06 16.24 3.43
N PRO A 174 -1.68 16.31 4.71
CA PRO A 174 -2.61 16.33 5.84
C PRO A 174 -3.75 17.34 5.73
N GLY A 175 -3.56 18.50 5.11
CA GLY A 175 -4.65 19.45 4.82
C GLY A 175 -5.84 18.82 4.09
N TYR A 176 -5.62 17.84 3.22
CA TYR A 176 -6.68 17.14 2.49
C TYR A 176 -7.55 16.24 3.38
N PHE A 177 -7.00 15.70 4.47
CA PHE A 177 -7.78 14.96 5.48
C PHE A 177 -8.77 15.91 6.17
N TYR A 178 -8.28 17.07 6.63
CA TYR A 178 -9.12 18.10 7.24
C TYR A 178 -10.19 18.66 6.28
N ALA A 179 -9.85 18.79 5.00
CA ALA A 179 -10.77 19.21 3.96
C ALA A 179 -11.90 18.21 3.72
N ALA A 180 -11.58 16.91 3.68
CA ALA A 180 -12.57 15.85 3.53
C ALA A 180 -13.54 15.79 4.73
N GLN A 181 -13.05 16.05 5.94
CA GLN A 181 -13.88 16.15 7.15
C GLN A 181 -14.49 17.55 7.38
N GLU A 182 -14.47 18.42 6.37
CA GLU A 182 -15.02 19.79 6.37
C GLU A 182 -14.52 20.76 7.47
N LEU A 183 -13.52 20.39 8.27
CA LEU A 183 -13.20 20.95 9.61
C LEU A 183 -14.24 20.73 10.71
N LYS A 184 -15.20 19.81 10.53
CA LYS A 184 -16.20 19.48 11.56
C LYS A 184 -15.54 18.69 12.70
N PRO A 185 -15.56 19.18 13.95
CA PRO A 185 -14.88 18.53 15.07
C PRO A 185 -15.32 17.07 15.30
N GLU A 186 -16.60 16.77 15.09
CA GLU A 186 -17.20 15.44 15.21
C GLU A 186 -16.68 14.46 14.15
N LEU A 187 -16.56 14.88 12.89
CA LEU A 187 -16.03 14.03 11.81
C LEU A 187 -14.53 13.78 11.98
N LEU A 188 -13.79 14.82 12.38
CA LEU A 188 -12.37 14.70 12.71
C LEU A 188 -12.14 13.77 13.90
N ALA A 189 -13.00 13.79 14.92
CA ALA A 189 -12.90 12.88 16.06
C ALA A 189 -13.14 11.42 15.68
N ALA A 190 -14.19 11.15 14.91
CA ALA A 190 -14.51 9.82 14.38
C ALA A 190 -13.30 9.24 13.61
N GLU A 191 -12.88 9.93 12.54
CA GLU A 191 -11.85 9.44 11.65
C GLU A 191 -10.46 9.39 12.30
N THR A 192 -10.10 10.38 13.14
CA THR A 192 -8.84 10.31 13.90
C THR A 192 -8.79 9.07 14.80
N SER A 193 -9.90 8.76 15.48
CA SER A 193 -9.99 7.63 16.39
C SER A 193 -9.95 6.29 15.64
N ARG A 194 -10.66 6.18 14.51
CA ARG A 194 -10.67 5.00 13.65
C ARG A 194 -9.31 4.77 12.98
N ILE A 195 -8.74 5.80 12.34
CA ILE A 195 -7.52 5.68 11.54
C ILE A 195 -6.29 5.44 12.43
N PHE A 196 -6.15 6.17 13.54
CA PHE A 196 -4.90 6.15 14.32
C PHE A 196 -4.98 5.34 15.62
N LEU A 197 -6.15 5.22 16.25
CA LEU A 197 -6.32 4.48 17.52
C LEU A 197 -7.01 3.11 17.33
N GLY A 198 -7.69 2.89 16.20
CA GLY A 198 -8.53 1.69 16.00
C GLY A 198 -9.77 1.67 16.89
N LEU A 199 -10.29 2.85 17.26
CA LEU A 199 -11.43 3.02 18.16
C LEU A 199 -12.65 3.55 17.40
N GLN A 200 -13.75 2.80 17.45
CA GLN A 200 -15.04 3.14 16.82
C GLN A 200 -15.86 4.13 17.66
N LEU A 201 -15.26 5.28 18.01
CA LEU A 201 -15.91 6.26 18.88
C LEU A 201 -17.13 6.94 18.23
N GLU A 202 -17.27 6.91 16.90
CA GLU A 202 -18.42 7.48 16.17
C GLU A 202 -19.75 6.89 16.63
N CYS A 203 -19.79 5.60 16.97
CA CYS A 203 -20.98 4.95 17.50
C CYS A 203 -21.42 5.50 18.87
N ALA A 204 -20.54 6.24 19.57
CA ALA A 204 -20.86 6.95 20.79
C ALA A 204 -21.30 8.42 20.57
N GLN A 205 -21.33 8.94 19.35
CA GLN A 205 -21.67 10.35 19.06
C GLN A 205 -23.05 10.76 19.61
N CYS A 206 -24.05 9.89 19.44
CA CYS A 206 -25.45 10.18 19.75
C CYS A 206 -25.94 9.60 21.10
N HIS A 207 -25.28 8.57 21.62
CA HIS A 207 -25.58 7.94 22.91
C HIS A 207 -24.37 7.12 23.39
N ASP A 208 -24.34 6.71 24.66
CA ASP A 208 -23.32 5.76 25.15
C ASP A 208 -23.27 4.49 24.30
N HIS A 209 -22.07 3.94 24.04
CA HIS A 209 -21.93 2.75 23.20
C HIS A 209 -22.63 1.53 23.83
N PRO A 210 -23.49 0.80 23.11
CA PRO A 210 -24.31 -0.25 23.70
C PRO A 210 -23.52 -1.49 24.13
N PHE A 211 -22.33 -1.72 23.55
CA PHE A 211 -21.52 -2.94 23.74
C PHE A 211 -20.05 -2.68 24.09
N ASP A 212 -19.64 -1.42 24.23
CA ASP A 212 -18.25 -1.03 24.56
C ASP A 212 -18.30 0.00 25.70
N ARG A 213 -17.16 0.27 26.34
CA ARG A 213 -17.05 1.18 27.48
C ARG A 213 -17.24 2.66 27.14
N TRP A 214 -17.22 3.02 25.86
CA TRP A 214 -17.17 4.41 25.40
C TRP A 214 -18.47 5.16 25.67
N LYS A 215 -18.34 6.26 26.40
CA LYS A 215 -19.41 7.20 26.71
C LYS A 215 -19.59 8.20 25.58
N GLN A 216 -20.79 8.76 25.47
CA GLN A 216 -21.02 9.90 24.58
C GLN A 216 -20.06 11.06 24.87
N ARG A 217 -19.79 11.29 26.15
CA ARG A 217 -18.82 12.31 26.60
C ARG A 217 -17.38 12.00 26.17
N ASP A 218 -17.00 10.75 25.96
CA ASP A 218 -15.65 10.40 25.46
C ASP A 218 -15.48 10.84 24.00
N PHE A 219 -16.48 10.59 23.15
CA PHE A 219 -16.48 11.05 21.76
C PHE A 219 -16.38 12.58 21.67
N TRP A 220 -17.25 13.29 22.40
CA TRP A 220 -17.25 14.76 22.41
C TRP A 220 -15.99 15.33 23.08
N GLY A 221 -15.36 14.59 23.98
CA GLY A 221 -14.03 14.89 24.54
C GLY A 221 -12.91 14.84 23.51
N VAL A 222 -12.98 13.92 22.53
CA VAL A 222 -12.06 13.92 21.38
C VAL A 222 -12.39 15.07 20.41
N ALA A 223 -13.67 15.28 20.10
CA ALA A 223 -14.12 16.38 19.24
C ALA A 223 -13.69 17.75 19.77
N ALA A 224 -13.68 17.93 21.10
CA ALA A 224 -13.24 19.17 21.74
C ALA A 224 -11.78 19.56 21.43
N PHE A 225 -10.91 18.63 21.01
CA PHE A 225 -9.56 18.96 20.52
C PHE A 225 -9.57 19.70 19.17
N PHE A 226 -10.59 19.48 18.35
CA PHE A 226 -10.75 20.08 17.02
C PHE A 226 -11.68 21.31 17.02
N ALA A 227 -12.35 21.61 18.14
CA ALA A 227 -13.30 22.71 18.31
C ALA A 227 -12.75 24.11 17.95
N GLN A 228 -11.44 24.28 18.02
CA GLN A 228 -10.76 25.57 17.82
C GLN A 228 -10.34 25.84 16.37
N LEU A 229 -10.58 24.91 15.45
CA LEU A 229 -10.23 25.07 14.04
C LEU A 229 -11.01 26.19 13.34
N GLU A 230 -10.34 26.90 12.44
CA GLU A 230 -10.91 27.93 11.56
C GLU A 230 -10.20 27.97 10.20
N ARG A 231 -10.93 28.35 9.14
CA ARG A 231 -10.38 28.71 7.82
C ARG A 231 -10.11 30.22 7.82
N PRO A 232 -8.90 30.70 7.46
CA PRO A 232 -8.65 32.13 7.33
C PRO A 232 -9.60 32.81 6.34
N ASN A 233 -10.24 33.91 6.75
CA ASN A 233 -11.20 34.68 5.94
C ASN A 233 -10.64 35.25 4.62
N ASN A 234 -9.34 35.08 4.36
CA ASN A 234 -8.63 35.64 3.21
C ASN A 234 -8.44 34.60 2.08
N ASP A 235 -8.85 33.34 2.30
CA ASP A 235 -8.53 32.25 1.40
C ASP A 235 -9.55 32.12 0.26
N ASN A 236 -9.19 32.68 -0.89
CA ASN A 236 -10.03 32.67 -2.10
C ASN A 236 -10.11 31.28 -2.78
N ASN A 237 -9.49 30.23 -2.25
CA ASN A 237 -9.59 28.83 -2.76
C ASN A 237 -10.95 28.17 -2.44
N LEU A 238 -12.06 28.82 -2.81
CA LEU A 238 -13.44 28.40 -2.54
C LEU A 238 -13.90 27.11 -3.27
N GLY A 239 -13.00 26.34 -3.90
CA GLY A 239 -13.39 25.25 -4.82
C GLY A 239 -12.66 23.90 -4.71
N LEU A 240 -11.59 23.76 -3.90
CA LEU A 240 -10.74 22.55 -3.95
C LEU A 240 -10.35 21.97 -2.56
N GLY A 241 -10.90 22.48 -1.46
CA GLY A 241 -10.50 22.03 -0.11
C GLY A 241 -9.07 22.44 0.29
N ARG A 242 -8.44 23.34 -0.47
CA ARG A 242 -7.08 23.83 -0.24
C ARG A 242 -7.11 25.12 0.55
N PHE A 243 -7.46 25.03 1.82
CA PHE A 243 -7.52 26.17 2.74
C PHE A 243 -6.56 25.97 3.91
N ASP A 244 -5.86 27.02 4.31
CA ASP A 244 -5.00 26.96 5.50
C ASP A 244 -5.83 26.72 6.78
N ILE A 245 -5.19 26.11 7.77
CA ILE A 245 -5.83 25.62 9.00
C ILE A 245 -5.20 26.32 10.20
N VAL A 246 -6.01 27.06 10.95
CA VAL A 246 -5.55 27.83 12.12
C VAL A 246 -6.27 27.35 13.37
N ASP A 247 -5.51 27.15 14.45
CA ASP A 247 -6.05 26.96 15.80
C ASP A 247 -6.37 28.33 16.42
N ARG A 248 -7.64 28.59 16.72
CA ARG A 248 -8.10 29.76 17.47
C ARG A 248 -7.77 29.66 18.95
N SER A 249 -7.74 30.80 19.64
CA SER A 249 -7.61 30.85 21.11
C SER A 249 -8.85 30.40 21.88
N SER A 250 -10.01 30.29 21.22
CA SER A 250 -11.28 29.88 21.82
C SER A 250 -12.14 29.08 20.83
N GLY A 251 -13.04 28.27 21.38
CA GLY A 251 -13.89 27.33 20.65
C GLY A 251 -14.14 26.10 21.52
N GLU A 252 -15.39 25.68 21.62
CA GLU A 252 -15.83 24.52 22.40
C GLU A 252 -16.90 23.75 21.60
N VAL A 253 -17.11 22.48 21.96
CA VAL A 253 -18.22 21.67 21.46
C VAL A 253 -19.26 21.45 22.57
N THR A 254 -20.51 21.30 22.17
CA THR A 254 -21.63 20.91 23.04
C THR A 254 -22.18 19.56 22.58
N ILE A 255 -22.56 18.69 23.51
CA ILE A 255 -23.26 17.45 23.14
C ILE A 255 -24.63 17.83 22.55
N PRO A 256 -24.98 17.35 21.33
CA PRO A 256 -26.28 17.62 20.71
C PRO A 256 -27.45 17.28 21.64
N GLU A 257 -28.54 18.04 21.52
CA GLU A 257 -29.73 17.92 22.37
C GLU A 257 -29.50 18.24 23.87
N THR A 258 -28.31 18.75 24.23
CA THR A 258 -27.97 19.23 25.57
C THR A 258 -27.39 20.65 25.54
N GLU A 259 -27.27 21.28 26.71
CA GLU A 259 -26.46 22.50 26.91
C GLU A 259 -25.05 22.18 27.49
N GLU A 260 -24.63 20.91 27.47
CA GLU A 260 -23.38 20.46 28.08
C GLU A 260 -22.17 20.78 27.19
N VAL A 261 -21.37 21.76 27.62
CA VAL A 261 -20.06 22.07 27.03
C VAL A 261 -19.02 21.03 27.45
N VAL A 262 -18.37 20.39 26.48
CA VAL A 262 -17.37 19.35 26.73
C VAL A 262 -15.97 19.90 26.49
N LYS A 263 -15.09 19.68 27.48
CA LYS A 263 -13.66 19.99 27.38
C LYS A 263 -12.90 18.84 26.73
N PRO A 264 -11.71 19.08 26.16
CA PRO A 264 -10.85 18.01 25.64
C PRO A 264 -10.56 16.94 26.69
N SER A 265 -10.62 15.68 26.29
CA SER A 265 -10.21 14.53 27.10
C SER A 265 -9.74 13.39 26.21
N PHE A 266 -8.66 12.72 26.60
CA PHE A 266 -8.14 11.58 25.84
C PHE A 266 -8.96 10.32 26.10
N PRO A 267 -9.19 9.45 25.10
CA PRO A 267 -9.97 8.22 25.28
C PRO A 267 -9.41 7.31 26.38
N GLY A 268 -10.23 7.01 27.39
CA GLY A 268 -9.95 5.94 28.36
C GLY A 268 -8.84 6.25 29.37
N THR A 269 -8.58 7.52 29.65
CA THR A 269 -7.61 7.96 30.68
C THR A 269 -8.05 9.27 31.33
N ASP A 270 -7.72 9.44 32.62
CA ASP A 270 -7.97 10.66 33.40
C ASP A 270 -6.85 11.71 33.24
N ALA A 271 -5.94 11.52 32.29
CA ALA A 271 -4.81 12.43 32.05
C ALA A 271 -5.29 13.83 31.61
N ASP A 272 -4.87 14.87 32.34
CA ASP A 272 -5.21 16.26 32.03
C ASP A 272 -4.50 16.74 30.77
N TYR A 273 -5.29 17.06 29.73
CA TYR A 273 -4.78 17.61 28.47
C TYR A 273 -4.04 18.94 28.66
N ALA A 274 -4.37 19.72 29.69
CA ALA A 274 -3.73 21.00 29.99
C ALA A 274 -2.31 20.84 30.58
N SER A 275 -1.88 19.61 30.91
CA SER A 275 -0.49 19.31 31.27
C SER A 275 0.48 19.42 30.08
N PHE A 276 -0.03 19.36 28.86
CA PHE A 276 0.73 19.52 27.62
C PHE A 276 0.67 20.96 27.11
N GLY A 277 1.79 21.47 26.61
CA GLY A 277 1.84 22.80 25.99
C GLY A 277 1.37 22.81 24.53
N GLY A 278 1.00 23.99 24.02
CA GLY A 278 0.64 24.20 22.61
C GLY A 278 -0.86 24.36 22.37
N THR A 279 -1.29 24.18 21.11
CA THR A 279 -2.70 24.17 20.71
C THR A 279 -3.36 22.85 21.11
N ARG A 280 -4.69 22.79 21.16
CA ARG A 280 -5.43 21.55 21.49
C ARG A 280 -4.99 20.36 20.63
N ARG A 281 -4.79 20.57 19.33
CA ARG A 281 -4.31 19.51 18.43
C ARG A 281 -2.88 19.07 18.71
N GLN A 282 -2.00 19.99 19.14
CA GLN A 282 -0.64 19.63 19.61
C GLN A 282 -0.69 18.80 20.90
N GLN A 283 -1.60 19.13 21.83
CA GLN A 283 -1.82 18.34 23.05
C GLN A 283 -2.33 16.93 22.73
N LEU A 284 -3.26 16.79 21.77
CA LEU A 284 -3.70 15.49 21.24
C LEU A 284 -2.57 14.72 20.56
N ALA A 285 -1.75 15.39 19.75
CA ALA A 285 -0.61 14.78 19.08
C ALA A 285 0.39 14.21 20.10
N ILE A 286 0.80 15.00 21.11
CA ILE A 286 1.76 14.57 22.15
C ILE A 286 1.28 13.30 22.87
N TRP A 287 0.00 13.24 23.26
CA TRP A 287 -0.57 12.03 23.88
C TRP A 287 -0.64 10.84 22.91
N MET A 288 -1.05 11.07 21.66
CA MET A 288 -1.25 10.01 20.68
C MET A 288 0.07 9.34 20.25
N VAL A 289 1.14 10.14 20.16
CA VAL A 289 2.47 9.68 19.71
C VAL A 289 3.37 9.23 20.85
N SER A 290 2.86 9.24 22.10
CA SER A 290 3.61 8.76 23.25
C SER A 290 3.86 7.24 23.19
N ARG A 291 5.01 6.81 23.71
CA ARG A 291 5.44 5.41 23.70
C ARG A 291 4.62 4.48 24.61
N ASP A 292 3.87 5.05 25.54
CA ASP A 292 2.95 4.38 26.44
C ASP A 292 1.48 4.48 25.98
N ASN A 293 1.20 5.06 24.82
CA ASN A 293 -0.15 5.09 24.26
C ASN A 293 -0.63 3.65 23.98
N PRO A 294 -1.74 3.18 24.57
CA PRO A 294 -2.15 1.77 24.47
C PRO A 294 -2.84 1.42 23.15
N PHE A 295 -3.13 2.42 22.30
CA PHE A 295 -3.94 2.26 21.09
C PHE A 295 -3.11 2.42 19.82
N MET A 296 -2.42 3.55 19.65
CA MET A 296 -1.76 3.91 18.39
C MET A 296 -0.73 2.87 17.90
N PRO A 297 0.21 2.38 18.73
CA PRO A 297 1.22 1.45 18.27
C PRO A 297 0.61 0.07 17.96
N ARG A 298 -0.39 -0.34 18.75
CA ARG A 298 -1.13 -1.61 18.59
C ARG A 298 -1.94 -1.61 17.30
N ARG A 299 -2.65 -0.52 17.00
CA ARG A 299 -3.33 -0.28 15.73
C ARG A 299 -2.33 -0.41 14.58
N ALA A 300 -1.24 0.35 14.61
CA ALA A 300 -0.25 0.37 13.53
C ALA A 300 0.30 -1.03 13.20
N VAL A 301 0.61 -1.82 14.23
CA VAL A 301 1.03 -3.23 14.08
C VAL A 301 -0.06 -4.09 13.45
N ASN A 302 -1.31 -3.98 13.92
CA ASN A 302 -2.41 -4.77 13.36
C ASN A 302 -2.73 -4.39 11.91
N TRP A 303 -2.61 -3.12 11.54
CA TRP A 303 -2.74 -2.66 10.16
C TRP A 303 -1.60 -3.22 9.28
N ALA A 304 -0.35 -3.15 9.75
CA ALA A 304 0.80 -3.70 9.00
C ALA A 304 0.68 -5.21 8.80
N TRP A 305 0.23 -5.93 9.84
CA TRP A 305 -0.08 -7.36 9.74
C TRP A 305 -1.21 -7.62 8.75
N ALA A 306 -2.32 -6.88 8.81
CA ALA A 306 -3.45 -7.03 7.88
C ALA A 306 -3.07 -6.73 6.42
N HIS A 307 -2.24 -5.70 6.19
CA HIS A 307 -1.72 -5.35 4.86
C HIS A 307 -0.91 -6.50 4.24
N MET A 308 -0.05 -7.14 5.03
CA MET A 308 0.81 -8.25 4.58
C MET A 308 0.07 -9.59 4.50
N MET A 309 -0.69 -9.95 5.54
CA MET A 309 -1.33 -11.27 5.70
C MET A 309 -2.78 -11.33 5.20
N GLY A 310 -3.34 -10.22 4.73
CA GLY A 310 -4.75 -10.11 4.28
C GLY A 310 -5.77 -9.95 5.40
N ARG A 311 -5.47 -10.45 6.60
CA ARG A 311 -6.31 -10.37 7.80
C ARG A 311 -5.46 -9.91 8.99
N GLY A 312 -5.98 -8.97 9.80
CA GLY A 312 -5.33 -8.53 11.04
C GLY A 312 -5.39 -9.58 12.15
N ILE A 313 -4.50 -9.49 13.14
CA ILE A 313 -4.57 -10.29 14.37
C ILE A 313 -5.86 -9.97 15.13
N VAL A 314 -6.25 -8.68 15.13
CA VAL A 314 -7.62 -8.20 15.37
C VAL A 314 -8.26 -7.91 14.02
N HIS A 315 -9.52 -8.30 13.84
CA HIS A 315 -10.27 -8.05 12.61
C HIS A 315 -11.73 -7.65 12.95
N PRO A 316 -12.29 -6.57 12.35
CA PRO A 316 -11.70 -5.69 11.33
C PRO A 316 -10.42 -4.96 11.77
N ALA A 317 -9.56 -4.58 10.82
CA ALA A 317 -8.22 -4.11 11.14
C ALA A 317 -8.18 -2.76 11.90
N ASP A 318 -9.25 -1.97 11.77
CA ASP A 318 -9.49 -0.67 12.39
C ASP A 318 -10.55 -0.66 13.51
N ASP A 319 -11.02 -1.83 13.96
CA ASP A 319 -11.91 -1.95 15.12
C ASP A 319 -11.29 -2.87 16.19
N MET A 320 -10.66 -2.25 17.19
CA MET A 320 -10.08 -2.91 18.37
C MET A 320 -10.99 -2.86 19.60
N SER A 321 -12.31 -2.75 19.41
CA SER A 321 -13.29 -2.88 20.49
C SER A 321 -13.19 -4.26 21.18
N PRO A 322 -13.71 -4.41 22.42
CA PRO A 322 -13.77 -5.70 23.12
C PRO A 322 -14.56 -6.79 22.40
N GLN A 323 -15.30 -6.45 21.33
CA GLN A 323 -16.01 -7.39 20.47
C GLN A 323 -15.04 -8.19 19.60
N ASN A 324 -13.93 -7.57 19.16
CA ASN A 324 -12.95 -8.16 18.26
C ASN A 324 -11.67 -8.51 19.02
N LEU A 325 -11.70 -9.64 19.74
CA LEU A 325 -10.52 -10.11 20.46
C LEU A 325 -9.39 -10.52 19.49
N PRO A 326 -8.11 -10.24 19.81
CA PRO A 326 -6.98 -10.69 19.00
C PRO A 326 -6.92 -12.22 18.96
N SER A 327 -6.71 -12.80 17.77
CA SER A 327 -6.54 -14.26 17.63
C SER A 327 -5.24 -14.77 18.25
N HIS A 328 -4.23 -13.90 18.32
CA HIS A 328 -2.93 -14.12 18.94
C HIS A 328 -2.56 -12.92 19.83
N PRO A 329 -3.07 -12.83 21.07
CA PRO A 329 -2.83 -11.68 21.95
C PRO A 329 -1.34 -11.44 22.25
N GLU A 330 -0.62 -12.48 22.64
CA GLU A 330 0.82 -12.44 22.95
C GLU A 330 1.65 -11.92 21.77
N LEU A 331 1.34 -12.38 20.55
CA LEU A 331 1.97 -11.94 19.31
C LEU A 331 1.74 -10.44 19.05
N LEU A 332 0.50 -9.96 19.22
CA LEU A 332 0.17 -8.56 19.02
C LEU A 332 0.90 -7.68 20.04
N ASP A 333 0.96 -8.09 21.30
CA ASP A 333 1.59 -7.31 22.37
C ASP A 333 3.13 -7.30 22.26
N GLU A 334 3.75 -8.41 21.85
CA GLU A 334 5.19 -8.48 21.55
C GLU A 334 5.57 -7.66 20.31
N LEU A 335 4.81 -7.75 19.21
CA LEU A 335 5.03 -6.93 18.02
C LEU A 335 4.80 -5.44 18.29
N THR A 336 3.82 -5.09 19.13
CA THR A 336 3.59 -3.71 19.60
C THR A 336 4.81 -3.20 20.37
N THR A 337 5.35 -4.01 21.28
CA THR A 337 6.57 -3.70 22.03
C THR A 337 7.79 -3.55 21.12
N TYR A 338 7.92 -4.42 20.12
CA TYR A 338 8.99 -4.36 19.11
C TYR A 338 8.92 -3.07 18.28
N PHE A 339 7.73 -2.71 17.78
CA PHE A 339 7.50 -1.50 16.98
C PHE A 339 7.78 -0.21 17.77
N VAL A 340 7.44 -0.15 19.05
CA VAL A 340 7.81 0.98 19.92
C VAL A 340 9.33 1.05 20.13
N LYS A 341 10.00 -0.11 20.32
CA LYS A 341 11.45 -0.21 20.51
C LYS A 341 12.25 0.16 19.27
N SER A 342 11.80 -0.19 18.06
CA SER A 342 12.40 0.24 16.80
C SER A 342 12.22 1.73 16.51
N GLY A 343 11.56 2.48 17.41
CA GLY A 343 11.29 3.90 17.23
C GLY A 343 10.15 4.16 16.25
N PHE A 344 9.22 3.21 16.07
CA PHE A 344 8.11 3.26 15.12
C PHE A 344 8.52 3.19 13.65
N ASP A 345 9.55 2.38 13.33
CA ASP A 345 9.93 2.10 11.94
C ASP A 345 8.94 1.11 11.30
N MET A 346 8.12 1.63 10.37
CA MET A 346 7.13 0.85 9.63
C MET A 346 7.77 -0.04 8.55
N ARG A 347 8.89 0.37 7.95
CA ARG A 347 9.58 -0.41 6.91
C ARG A 347 10.24 -1.64 7.53
N LEU A 348 10.88 -1.48 8.69
CA LEU A 348 11.43 -2.58 9.47
C LEU A 348 10.33 -3.54 9.96
N LEU A 349 9.18 -3.04 10.41
CA LEU A 349 8.05 -3.88 10.79
C LEU A 349 7.53 -4.72 9.60
N LEU A 350 7.34 -4.09 8.43
CA LEU A 350 6.94 -4.81 7.20
C LEU A 350 8.00 -5.83 6.76
N GLN A 351 9.30 -5.51 6.90
CA GLN A 351 10.39 -6.44 6.64
C GLN A 351 10.33 -7.65 7.58
N THR A 352 10.16 -7.40 8.88
CA THR A 352 10.08 -8.43 9.94
C THR A 352 8.96 -9.43 9.66
N ILE A 353 7.80 -8.96 9.23
CA ILE A 353 6.68 -9.83 8.85
C ILE A 353 7.00 -10.60 7.56
N ALA A 354 7.55 -9.92 6.54
CA ALA A 354 7.82 -10.52 5.23
C ALA A 354 8.84 -11.66 5.25
N ILE A 355 9.80 -11.66 6.18
CA ILE A 355 10.83 -12.71 6.28
C ILE A 355 10.38 -13.96 7.05
N THR A 356 9.17 -13.98 7.60
CA THR A 356 8.64 -15.14 8.34
C THR A 356 8.29 -16.32 7.43
N ASP A 357 8.43 -17.54 7.95
CA ASP A 357 7.89 -18.74 7.31
C ASP A 357 6.36 -18.64 7.17
N THR A 358 5.68 -18.00 8.14
CA THR A 358 4.23 -17.74 8.15
C THR A 358 3.78 -16.90 6.95
N TYR A 359 4.47 -15.79 6.63
CA TYR A 359 4.22 -15.02 5.42
C TYR A 359 4.57 -15.81 4.15
N ALA A 360 5.56 -16.70 4.24
CA ALA A 360 6.07 -17.48 3.12
C ALA A 360 5.35 -18.82 2.88
N ARG A 361 4.27 -19.16 3.61
CA ARG A 361 3.41 -20.34 3.37
C ARG A 361 2.62 -20.20 2.07
N SER A 362 2.28 -21.31 1.42
CA SER A 362 1.35 -21.29 0.29
C SER A 362 -0.05 -20.88 0.75
N SER A 363 -0.89 -20.40 -0.18
CA SER A 363 -2.34 -20.29 0.02
C SER A 363 -3.11 -21.56 -0.34
N GLU A 364 -2.47 -22.59 -0.92
CA GLU A 364 -3.13 -23.87 -1.18
C GLU A 364 -3.65 -24.53 0.10
N ALA A 365 -4.81 -25.20 0.01
CA ALA A 365 -5.42 -25.88 1.15
C ALA A 365 -4.73 -27.23 1.41
N VAL A 366 -4.33 -27.47 2.66
CA VAL A 366 -3.68 -28.73 3.09
C VAL A 366 -4.70 -29.87 3.29
N SER A 367 -5.94 -29.52 3.56
CA SER A 367 -7.03 -30.45 3.91
C SER A 367 -8.36 -30.00 3.30
N GLU A 368 -9.28 -30.94 3.12
CA GLU A 368 -10.66 -30.66 2.65
C GLU A 368 -11.45 -29.78 3.62
N SER A 369 -11.13 -29.84 4.93
CA SER A 369 -11.59 -28.84 5.89
C SER A 369 -10.73 -27.59 5.79
N GLU A 370 -11.36 -26.45 5.59
CA GLU A 370 -10.70 -25.15 5.62
C GLU A 370 -10.36 -24.76 7.06
N ALA A 371 -9.11 -24.34 7.28
CA ALA A 371 -8.66 -23.82 8.56
C ALA A 371 -9.24 -22.40 8.79
N PRO A 372 -9.68 -22.05 10.02
CA PRO A 372 -10.13 -20.69 10.32
C PRO A 372 -9.03 -19.65 9.98
N PRO A 373 -9.36 -18.59 9.22
CA PRO A 373 -8.36 -17.69 8.65
C PRO A 373 -7.56 -16.92 9.70
N GLU A 374 -8.12 -16.70 10.88
CA GLU A 374 -7.47 -16.07 12.03
C GLU A 374 -6.33 -16.89 12.66
N LEU A 375 -6.16 -18.16 12.27
CA LEU A 375 -5.04 -19.02 12.68
C LEU A 375 -3.80 -18.87 11.78
N PHE A 376 -3.90 -18.20 10.64
CA PHE A 376 -2.80 -18.00 9.68
C PHE A 376 -2.10 -19.31 9.25
N ALA A 377 -2.86 -20.41 9.16
CA ALA A 377 -2.35 -21.72 8.74
C ALA A 377 -1.76 -21.70 7.32
N ARG A 378 -2.30 -20.84 6.44
CA ARG A 378 -1.93 -20.62 5.05
C ARG A 378 -1.95 -19.12 4.74
N MET A 379 -1.32 -18.68 3.66
CA MET A 379 -1.48 -17.28 3.23
C MET A 379 -2.92 -17.04 2.77
N ALA A 380 -3.50 -15.89 3.16
CA ALA A 380 -4.82 -15.50 2.70
C ALA A 380 -4.74 -15.02 1.23
N VAL A 381 -5.66 -15.52 0.41
CA VAL A 381 -5.81 -15.06 -0.97
C VAL A 381 -6.45 -13.67 -0.94
N LYS A 382 -5.78 -12.69 -1.56
CA LYS A 382 -6.15 -11.27 -1.56
C LYS A 382 -6.48 -10.80 -2.98
N SER A 383 -7.65 -10.24 -3.17
CA SER A 383 -8.00 -9.47 -4.38
C SER A 383 -6.98 -8.36 -4.63
N LEU A 384 -6.48 -8.24 -5.87
CA LEU A 384 -5.68 -7.09 -6.29
C LEU A 384 -6.53 -5.81 -6.19
N THR A 385 -5.93 -4.70 -5.73
CA THR A 385 -6.64 -3.41 -5.80
C THR A 385 -6.81 -3.00 -7.26
N PRO A 386 -7.80 -2.14 -7.58
CA PRO A 386 -7.99 -1.61 -8.93
C PRO A 386 -6.71 -1.01 -9.54
N GLU A 387 -5.90 -0.33 -8.73
CA GLU A 387 -4.58 0.17 -9.12
C GLU A 387 -3.60 -0.94 -9.44
N GLN A 388 -3.43 -1.93 -8.55
CA GLN A 388 -2.51 -3.06 -8.76
C GLN A 388 -2.88 -3.84 -10.03
N LEU A 389 -4.17 -4.05 -10.29
CA LEU A 389 -4.66 -4.77 -11.46
C LEU A 389 -4.41 -3.98 -12.76
N TYR A 390 -4.64 -2.67 -12.77
CA TYR A 390 -4.31 -1.81 -13.91
C TYR A 390 -2.80 -1.80 -14.19
N ASP A 391 -1.99 -1.57 -13.16
CA ASP A 391 -0.54 -1.45 -13.27
C ASP A 391 0.08 -2.82 -13.67
N ALA A 392 -0.51 -3.95 -13.24
CA ALA A 392 -0.16 -5.30 -13.68
C ALA A 392 -0.46 -5.54 -15.18
N LEU A 393 -1.64 -5.13 -15.68
CA LEU A 393 -1.99 -5.26 -17.10
C LEU A 393 -1.03 -4.48 -18.01
N LEU A 394 -0.68 -3.24 -17.63
CA LEU A 394 0.33 -2.46 -18.36
C LEU A 394 1.68 -3.16 -18.40
N LYS A 395 2.09 -3.77 -17.27
CA LYS A 395 3.39 -4.45 -17.12
C LYS A 395 3.45 -5.75 -17.90
N VAL A 396 2.37 -6.54 -17.91
CA VAL A 396 2.20 -7.73 -18.77
C VAL A 396 2.33 -7.37 -20.25
N GLY A 397 1.61 -6.34 -20.70
CA GLY A 397 1.65 -5.91 -22.10
C GLY A 397 2.96 -5.24 -22.52
N LEU A 398 3.91 -5.01 -21.59
CA LEU A 398 5.08 -4.13 -21.77
C LEU A 398 4.69 -2.77 -22.40
N LEU A 399 3.54 -2.23 -21.98
CA LEU A 399 3.01 -0.98 -22.47
C LEU A 399 3.84 0.16 -21.90
N ARG A 400 4.55 0.89 -22.76
CA ARG A 400 5.44 1.98 -22.36
C ARG A 400 4.62 3.10 -21.72
N THR A 401 4.70 3.22 -20.40
CA THR A 401 4.34 4.45 -19.66
C THR A 401 5.37 5.53 -20.00
N GLY A 402 5.14 6.23 -21.11
CA GLY A 402 6.01 7.31 -21.59
C GLY A 402 6.08 8.48 -20.59
N VAL A 403 7.15 9.26 -20.67
CA VAL A 403 7.54 10.35 -19.74
C VAL A 403 6.62 11.60 -19.84
N GLU A 404 5.44 11.46 -20.44
CA GLU A 404 4.38 12.48 -20.50
C GLU A 404 3.20 12.05 -19.59
N ALA A 405 3.47 11.97 -18.28
CA ALA A 405 2.54 11.42 -17.29
C ALA A 405 1.25 12.25 -17.06
N ASN A 406 1.08 13.39 -17.71
CA ASN A 406 -0.01 14.36 -17.43
C ASN A 406 -1.24 14.26 -18.36
N LEU A 407 -1.30 13.28 -19.27
CA LEU A 407 -2.48 13.08 -20.16
C LEU A 407 -2.97 11.63 -20.25
N ASN A 408 -2.34 10.69 -19.55
CA ASN A 408 -2.74 9.27 -19.53
C ASN A 408 -3.67 8.92 -18.34
N ASP A 409 -3.91 9.88 -17.45
CA ASP A 409 -4.59 9.69 -16.15
C ASP A 409 -6.06 9.25 -16.33
N GLY A 410 -6.76 9.78 -17.35
CA GLY A 410 -8.18 9.52 -17.57
C GLY A 410 -8.54 8.04 -17.78
N MET A 411 -7.68 7.23 -18.44
CA MET A 411 -7.94 5.80 -18.61
C MET A 411 -7.75 5.03 -17.30
N ARG A 412 -6.74 5.40 -16.51
CA ARG A 412 -6.47 4.80 -15.20
C ARG A 412 -7.60 5.15 -14.22
N VAL A 413 -8.01 6.41 -14.15
CA VAL A 413 -9.15 6.86 -13.33
C VAL A 413 -10.43 6.11 -13.71
N GLN A 414 -10.77 6.02 -15.00
CA GLN A 414 -11.98 5.30 -15.43
C GLN A 414 -11.93 3.79 -15.13
N PHE A 415 -10.77 3.15 -15.25
CA PHE A 415 -10.61 1.74 -14.89
C PHE A 415 -10.70 1.53 -13.38
N VAL A 416 -9.99 2.36 -12.59
CA VAL A 416 -10.03 2.31 -11.12
C VAL A 416 -11.45 2.51 -10.61
N ALA A 417 -12.14 3.57 -11.07
CA ALA A 417 -13.56 3.82 -10.77
C ALA A 417 -14.46 2.60 -11.04
N ARG A 418 -14.30 1.97 -12.21
CA ARG A 418 -15.11 0.80 -12.60
C ARG A 418 -14.79 -0.48 -11.82
N MET A 419 -13.54 -0.65 -11.39
CA MET A 419 -13.07 -1.84 -10.69
C MET A 419 -13.15 -1.72 -9.17
N ARG A 420 -13.43 -0.52 -8.61
CA ARG A 420 -13.78 -0.36 -7.19
C ARG A 420 -14.99 -1.23 -6.83
N THR A 421 -14.95 -1.76 -5.62
CA THR A 421 -16.02 -2.58 -5.00
C THR A 421 -16.35 -1.97 -3.63
N SER A 422 -17.49 -2.32 -3.06
CA SER A 422 -17.89 -1.84 -1.72
C SER A 422 -17.19 -2.57 -0.56
N GLY A 423 -16.46 -3.65 -0.86
CA GLY A 423 -15.74 -4.44 0.14
C GLY A 423 -14.49 -3.72 0.65
N LYS A 424 -14.38 -3.55 1.97
CA LYS A 424 -13.16 -3.07 2.64
C LYS A 424 -12.17 -4.20 2.95
N ASP A 425 -12.62 -5.46 2.96
CA ASP A 425 -11.77 -6.64 3.09
C ASP A 425 -11.18 -7.01 1.72
N ARG A 426 -9.90 -7.35 1.69
CA ARG A 426 -9.23 -7.81 0.46
C ARG A 426 -9.36 -9.31 0.25
N THR A 427 -9.73 -10.07 1.28
CA THR A 427 -9.91 -11.52 1.23
C THR A 427 -11.29 -11.93 0.72
N THR A 428 -12.24 -10.99 0.65
CA THR A 428 -13.50 -11.17 -0.10
C THR A 428 -13.29 -10.88 -1.59
N PHE A 429 -13.92 -11.69 -2.45
CA PHE A 429 -13.86 -11.53 -3.90
C PHE A 429 -15.14 -10.87 -4.43
N ASP A 430 -15.20 -9.54 -4.33
CA ASP A 430 -16.42 -8.77 -4.52
C ASP A 430 -16.62 -8.24 -5.97
N THR A 431 -16.22 -9.01 -7.00
CA THR A 431 -16.37 -8.57 -8.39
C THR A 431 -17.76 -8.87 -8.97
N GLY A 432 -18.44 -7.85 -9.51
CA GLY A 432 -19.71 -7.99 -10.21
C GLY A 432 -19.60 -8.17 -11.73
N MET A 433 -20.75 -8.31 -12.40
CA MET A 433 -20.83 -8.34 -13.87
C MET A 433 -20.16 -7.14 -14.56
N PRO A 434 -20.25 -5.88 -14.08
CA PRO A 434 -19.57 -4.74 -14.72
C PRO A 434 -18.04 -4.90 -14.72
N GLN A 435 -17.47 -5.39 -13.63
CA GLN A 435 -16.03 -5.64 -13.48
C GLN A 435 -15.57 -6.77 -14.42
N ALA A 436 -16.29 -7.89 -14.45
CA ALA A 436 -15.99 -8.99 -15.36
C ALA A 436 -16.05 -8.57 -16.84
N LEU A 437 -17.10 -7.84 -17.25
CA LEU A 437 -17.22 -7.32 -18.61
C LEU A 437 -16.11 -6.30 -18.96
N ALA A 438 -15.67 -5.50 -17.97
CA ALA A 438 -14.58 -4.55 -18.14
C ALA A 438 -13.21 -5.22 -18.30
N LEU A 439 -12.97 -6.38 -17.68
CA LEU A 439 -11.76 -7.16 -17.92
C LEU A 439 -11.82 -7.87 -19.28
N MET A 440 -12.94 -8.52 -19.59
CA MET A 440 -13.08 -9.27 -20.84
C MET A 440 -12.95 -8.36 -22.09
N ASN A 441 -13.51 -7.15 -22.04
CA ASN A 441 -13.67 -6.28 -23.22
C ASN A 441 -13.01 -4.89 -23.09
N GLY A 442 -12.38 -4.58 -21.96
CA GLY A 442 -11.90 -3.22 -21.69
C GLY A 442 -10.61 -2.85 -22.42
N PRO A 443 -10.33 -1.54 -22.61
CA PRO A 443 -9.09 -1.07 -23.23
C PRO A 443 -7.79 -1.59 -22.57
N PRO A 444 -7.65 -1.66 -21.22
CA PRO A 444 -6.39 -2.10 -20.61
C PRO A 444 -6.02 -3.56 -20.94
N VAL A 445 -6.99 -4.48 -20.87
CA VAL A 445 -6.76 -5.89 -21.20
C VAL A 445 -6.54 -6.05 -22.71
N SER A 446 -7.44 -5.53 -23.54
CA SER A 446 -7.31 -5.64 -25.01
C SER A 446 -6.00 -5.03 -25.55
N THR A 447 -5.50 -3.94 -24.96
CA THR A 447 -4.19 -3.34 -25.32
C THR A 447 -3.01 -4.17 -24.80
N ALA A 448 -3.14 -4.84 -23.65
CA ALA A 448 -2.10 -5.73 -23.14
C ALA A 448 -1.99 -7.04 -23.96
N THR A 449 -3.09 -7.48 -24.58
CA THR A 449 -3.22 -8.79 -25.24
C THR A 449 -3.28 -8.73 -26.77
N SER A 450 -3.36 -7.54 -27.38
CA SER A 450 -3.32 -7.36 -28.84
C SER A 450 -1.88 -7.43 -29.38
N PRO A 451 -1.58 -8.24 -30.42
CA PRO A 451 -0.27 -8.25 -31.08
C PRO A 451 0.17 -6.90 -31.66
N GLU A 452 -0.79 -6.06 -32.06
CA GLU A 452 -0.58 -4.74 -32.66
C GLU A 452 -0.12 -3.70 -31.63
N THR A 453 -0.43 -3.91 -30.35
CA THR A 453 -0.19 -2.95 -29.27
C THR A 453 0.82 -3.48 -28.26
N SER A 454 0.62 -4.69 -27.72
CA SER A 454 1.46 -5.38 -26.74
C SER A 454 2.93 -5.47 -27.16
N GLY A 455 3.81 -4.86 -26.37
CA GLY A 455 5.26 -4.98 -26.50
C GLY A 455 5.76 -6.40 -26.22
N LEU A 456 5.09 -7.15 -25.34
CA LEU A 456 5.42 -8.54 -25.05
C LEU A 456 5.21 -9.44 -26.27
N LEU A 457 4.03 -9.39 -26.88
CA LEU A 457 3.70 -10.21 -28.06
C LEU A 457 4.58 -9.85 -29.26
N LYS A 458 4.90 -8.56 -29.45
CA LYS A 458 5.88 -8.10 -30.45
C LYS A 458 7.26 -8.71 -30.22
N ALA A 459 7.76 -8.71 -28.98
CA ALA A 459 9.04 -9.37 -28.66
C ALA A 459 8.98 -10.89 -28.90
N MET A 460 7.84 -11.54 -28.60
CA MET A 460 7.63 -12.96 -28.84
C MET A 460 7.48 -13.33 -30.32
N SER A 461 7.23 -12.38 -31.21
CA SER A 461 7.18 -12.64 -32.67
C SER A 461 8.51 -13.14 -33.26
N ALA A 462 9.64 -12.92 -32.56
CA ALA A 462 10.98 -13.23 -33.02
C ALA A 462 11.14 -14.71 -33.48
N PRO A 463 11.73 -14.96 -34.67
CA PRO A 463 11.65 -16.27 -35.33
C PRO A 463 12.46 -17.39 -34.65
N PHE A 464 13.35 -17.05 -33.70
CA PHE A 464 14.17 -18.02 -32.97
C PHE A 464 13.50 -18.60 -31.72
N LEU A 465 12.34 -18.09 -31.30
CA LEU A 465 11.62 -18.60 -30.13
C LEU A 465 10.64 -19.70 -30.53
N SER A 466 10.78 -20.89 -29.92
CA SER A 466 9.82 -21.98 -30.03
C SER A 466 8.48 -21.63 -29.38
N ASP A 467 7.41 -22.34 -29.75
CA ASP A 467 6.08 -22.14 -29.13
C ASP A 467 6.12 -22.36 -27.61
N GLU A 468 6.92 -23.32 -27.13
CA GLU A 468 7.17 -23.57 -25.71
C GLU A 468 7.85 -22.39 -25.00
N GLN A 469 8.94 -21.85 -25.58
CA GLN A 469 9.63 -20.70 -25.02
C GLN A 469 8.72 -19.44 -24.97
N ARG A 470 7.84 -19.27 -25.96
CA ARG A 470 6.84 -18.19 -25.99
C ARG A 470 5.82 -18.37 -24.86
N LEU A 471 5.32 -19.59 -24.66
CA LEU A 471 4.40 -19.89 -23.55
C LEU A 471 5.05 -19.67 -22.18
N ASN A 472 6.28 -20.14 -21.96
CA ASN A 472 6.99 -19.91 -20.70
C ASN A 472 7.17 -18.41 -20.41
N VAL A 473 7.50 -17.59 -21.43
CA VAL A 473 7.58 -16.13 -21.26
C VAL A 473 6.22 -15.49 -20.93
N VAL A 474 5.14 -15.93 -21.58
CA VAL A 474 3.77 -15.44 -21.32
C VAL A 474 3.31 -15.78 -19.90
N PHE A 475 3.59 -16.99 -19.42
CA PHE A 475 3.31 -17.41 -18.04
C PHE A 475 4.17 -16.67 -17.00
N LEU A 476 5.47 -16.50 -17.25
CA LEU A 476 6.35 -15.71 -16.38
C LEU A 476 5.94 -14.23 -16.32
N ALA A 477 5.34 -13.70 -17.39
CA ALA A 477 4.80 -12.34 -17.41
C ALA A 477 3.47 -12.23 -16.63
N ALA A 478 2.54 -13.16 -16.82
CA ALA A 478 1.23 -13.11 -16.19
C ALA A 478 1.26 -13.53 -14.71
N TYR A 479 1.89 -14.66 -14.39
CA TYR A 479 1.84 -15.34 -13.09
C TYR A 479 3.17 -15.41 -12.35
N SER A 480 4.29 -15.03 -12.98
CA SER A 480 5.62 -15.10 -12.36
C SER A 480 6.11 -16.53 -12.05
N ARG A 481 5.51 -17.54 -12.70
CA ARG A 481 5.94 -18.94 -12.69
C ARG A 481 5.97 -19.49 -14.12
N GLU A 482 6.53 -20.68 -14.30
CA GLU A 482 6.39 -21.44 -15.55
C GLU A 482 5.03 -22.18 -15.60
N PRO A 483 4.53 -22.54 -16.80
CA PRO A 483 3.32 -23.35 -16.93
C PRO A 483 3.57 -24.75 -16.38
N ASN A 484 2.59 -25.34 -15.70
CA ASN A 484 2.62 -26.75 -15.35
C ASN A 484 2.42 -27.62 -16.62
N GLN A 485 2.67 -28.92 -16.51
CA GLN A 485 2.62 -29.83 -17.67
C GLN A 485 1.26 -29.86 -18.38
N GLN A 486 0.15 -29.70 -17.64
CA GLN A 486 -1.20 -29.71 -18.21
C GLN A 486 -1.52 -28.40 -18.94
N GLU A 487 -1.14 -27.27 -18.35
CA GLU A 487 -1.24 -25.94 -18.97
C GLU A 487 -0.41 -25.87 -20.25
N LEU A 488 0.86 -26.31 -20.18
CA LEU A 488 1.77 -26.30 -21.32
C LEU A 488 1.22 -27.17 -22.45
N ALA A 489 0.78 -28.40 -22.17
CA ALA A 489 0.20 -29.29 -23.18
C ALA A 489 -1.03 -28.66 -23.86
N ARG A 490 -1.97 -28.12 -23.06
CA ARG A 490 -3.20 -27.46 -23.55
C ARG A 490 -2.88 -26.29 -24.48
N TYR A 491 -2.00 -25.39 -24.08
CA TYR A 491 -1.69 -24.20 -24.88
C TYR A 491 -0.77 -24.50 -26.07
N GLN A 492 0.10 -25.51 -25.98
CA GLN A 492 0.84 -26.02 -27.15
C GLN A 492 -0.09 -26.61 -28.20
N GLU A 493 -1.12 -27.38 -27.81
CA GLU A 493 -2.12 -27.91 -28.74
C GLU A 493 -2.91 -26.79 -29.42
N PHE A 494 -3.36 -25.79 -28.65
CA PHE A 494 -4.01 -24.60 -29.18
C PHE A 494 -3.12 -23.86 -30.19
N LEU A 495 -1.87 -23.54 -29.86
CA LEU A 495 -0.94 -22.86 -30.79
C LEU A 495 -0.60 -23.68 -32.06
N LYS A 496 -0.68 -25.02 -32.01
CA LYS A 496 -0.49 -25.90 -33.18
C LYS A 496 -1.70 -25.87 -34.13
N SER A 497 -2.89 -25.58 -33.63
CA SER A 497 -4.12 -25.46 -34.45
C SER A 497 -4.19 -24.17 -35.27
N ALA A 498 -3.48 -23.12 -34.86
CA ALA A 498 -3.46 -21.82 -35.54
C ALA A 498 -2.58 -21.82 -36.79
N SER A 499 -3.02 -21.14 -37.86
CA SER A 499 -2.18 -20.95 -39.04
C SER A 499 -0.95 -20.08 -38.73
N PRO A 500 0.13 -20.13 -39.54
CA PRO A 500 1.32 -19.29 -39.32
C PRO A 500 1.02 -17.78 -39.24
N SER A 501 0.02 -17.30 -39.98
CA SER A 501 -0.49 -15.92 -39.93
C SER A 501 -1.26 -15.59 -38.65
N GLU A 502 -1.90 -16.58 -38.02
CA GLU A 502 -2.72 -16.41 -36.83
C GLU A 502 -1.95 -16.67 -35.53
N LYS A 503 -0.79 -17.32 -35.56
CA LYS A 503 0.01 -17.65 -34.36
C LYS A 503 0.23 -16.47 -33.41
N SER A 504 0.43 -15.26 -33.93
CA SER A 504 0.60 -14.06 -33.10
C SER A 504 -0.68 -13.72 -32.33
N LYS A 505 -1.83 -13.79 -33.02
CA LYS A 505 -3.16 -13.60 -32.42
C LYS A 505 -3.47 -14.70 -31.42
N ALA A 506 -3.21 -15.97 -31.74
CA ALA A 506 -3.42 -17.09 -30.84
C ALA A 506 -2.59 -16.94 -29.54
N LEU A 507 -1.35 -16.45 -29.60
CA LEU A 507 -0.58 -16.13 -28.39
C LEU A 507 -1.19 -14.96 -27.58
N GLY A 508 -1.79 -13.99 -28.27
CA GLY A 508 -2.60 -12.92 -27.64
C GLY A 508 -3.87 -13.46 -26.97
N ASP A 509 -4.56 -14.41 -27.59
CA ASP A 509 -5.74 -15.08 -27.02
C ASP A 509 -5.36 -15.89 -25.77
N VAL A 510 -4.20 -16.59 -25.77
CA VAL A 510 -3.65 -17.23 -24.55
C VAL A 510 -3.40 -16.20 -23.46
N LEU A 511 -2.72 -15.09 -23.78
CA LEU A 511 -2.42 -14.05 -22.80
C LEU A 511 -3.70 -13.38 -22.25
N TRP A 512 -4.74 -13.24 -23.08
CA TRP A 512 -6.06 -12.75 -22.66
C TRP A 512 -6.74 -13.72 -21.68
N VAL A 513 -6.66 -15.04 -21.91
CA VAL A 513 -7.17 -16.04 -20.96
C VAL A 513 -6.43 -15.94 -19.63
N LEU A 514 -5.10 -15.80 -19.64
CA LEU A 514 -4.34 -15.65 -18.39
C LEU A 514 -4.73 -14.35 -17.65
N ALA A 515 -4.82 -13.23 -18.36
CA ALA A 515 -5.15 -11.91 -17.80
C ALA A 515 -6.59 -11.81 -17.21
N ASN A 516 -7.51 -12.69 -17.63
CA ASN A 516 -8.87 -12.78 -17.09
C ASN A 516 -9.05 -13.90 -16.05
N SER A 517 -7.97 -14.58 -15.65
CA SER A 517 -8.02 -15.67 -14.68
C SER A 517 -8.05 -15.17 -13.22
N ALA A 518 -8.52 -16.04 -12.31
CA ALA A 518 -8.42 -15.80 -10.87
C ALA A 518 -6.95 -15.61 -10.43
N GLU A 519 -6.02 -16.44 -10.91
CA GLU A 519 -4.59 -16.38 -10.56
C GLU A 519 -3.95 -15.03 -10.96
N PHE A 520 -4.43 -14.38 -12.02
CA PHE A 520 -3.97 -13.04 -12.37
C PHE A 520 -4.53 -11.96 -11.43
N MET A 521 -5.83 -12.04 -11.12
CA MET A 521 -6.57 -11.06 -10.31
C MET A 521 -6.32 -11.16 -8.80
N LEU A 522 -5.65 -12.22 -8.34
CA LEU A 522 -5.44 -12.53 -6.93
C LEU A 522 -3.94 -12.56 -6.58
N ASN A 523 -3.60 -11.92 -5.47
CA ASN A 523 -2.36 -12.18 -4.74
C ASN A 523 -2.59 -13.39 -3.82
N HIS A 524 -1.76 -14.41 -3.93
CA HIS A 524 -1.99 -15.73 -3.33
C HIS A 524 -0.70 -16.27 -2.71
#